data_AF-A0A7K4GVJ7-F1
#
_entry.id   AF-A0A7K4GVJ7-F1
#
_cell.length_a   1.000
_cell.length_b   1.000
_cell.length_c   1.000
_cell.angle_alpha   90.00
_cell.angle_beta   90.00
_cell.angle_gamma   90.00
#
_symmetry.space_group_name_H-M   'P 1'
#
loop_
_entity.id
_entity.type
_entity.pdbx_description
1 polymer ?
#
loop_
_entity_poly.entity_id
_entity_poly.type
_entity_poly.pdbx_seq_one_letter_code
_entity_poly.pdbx_strand_id
1 'polypeptide(L)'
;MNINNSRKKVIILTLIVILPTISLIKFNLNRSRNYQTNTEDVFSYPKISWDYGNGSIDNPHVLENKTFVGTGSNGYFLYDKTFHFIIRNCTFIDSGTADDNAGLKLVAVQNGIITNNTFTSCQNGIYFAGQGSKQCKNNVVYGNKFISNLRGIRLWSQAKNINITYNIFWNNMDGIKAGGECNGNNILYNNFSSCNNGIEIANSQTNLLENNRITGSNFAGIYFYFGGSHTSSKNLVKNSDLGILLDYTTSNTFSDCDITNNDAGIWFQSNADNNLFYNNTFAGNTLQGQITNSYSNSFSYNGRGNSWDDYDGFDCNNDGIGETPYVSGDIVDNYPLCSRLDTFDPIVSITEPIMESDYESTAPSFALTIQEYLVHSQWYTLDGGITNYTFTGVTGDVSQALWDNLAFGDYNLTFYIQDLAGNVGSATVVISKEEEPEPEPEPQIPLGSFYLPVIVVSIIIALLILRKKYKFEL
;
A
#
# COMPACT_ATOMS: atom_id res chain seq x y z
N MET A 1 -19.31 4.24 -68.49
CA MET A 1 -20.76 4.24 -68.24
C MET A 1 -21.06 5.28 -67.18
N ASN A 2 -21.86 6.28 -67.55
CA ASN A 2 -22.46 7.26 -66.64
C ASN A 2 -23.42 6.58 -65.66
N ILE A 3 -23.54 7.10 -64.43
CA ILE A 3 -24.79 7.56 -63.82
C ILE A 3 -24.48 8.60 -62.72
N ASN A 4 -25.40 9.56 -62.63
CA ASN A 4 -25.39 10.88 -62.01
C ASN A 4 -25.63 10.93 -60.48
N ASN A 5 -25.02 11.95 -59.85
CA ASN A 5 -25.59 12.95 -58.90
C ASN A 5 -26.66 12.56 -57.86
N SER A 6 -26.44 12.91 -56.58
CA SER A 6 -27.16 14.05 -55.95
C SER A 6 -26.63 14.48 -54.56
N ARG A 7 -26.41 15.79 -54.41
CA ARG A 7 -26.71 16.72 -53.29
C ARG A 7 -26.48 16.29 -51.83
N LYS A 8 -25.69 17.09 -51.10
CA LYS A 8 -26.18 18.10 -50.12
C LYS A 8 -25.03 18.97 -49.59
N LYS A 9 -25.16 20.30 -49.78
CA LYS A 9 -24.42 21.32 -49.01
C LYS A 9 -25.01 21.36 -47.61
N VAL A 10 -24.17 21.27 -46.58
CA VAL A 10 -24.48 21.74 -45.22
C VAL A 10 -23.39 22.73 -44.84
N ILE A 11 -23.85 23.95 -44.60
CA ILE A 11 -23.10 25.08 -44.05
C ILE A 11 -22.83 24.74 -42.58
N ILE A 12 -21.56 24.63 -42.18
CA ILE A 12 -21.19 24.62 -40.76
C ILE A 12 -20.69 26.03 -40.43
N LEU A 13 -21.50 26.72 -39.66
CA LEU A 13 -21.23 28.01 -39.05
C LEU A 13 -21.21 27.75 -37.53
N THR A 14 -20.03 27.61 -36.91
CA THR A 14 -19.97 27.52 -35.45
C THR A 14 -18.70 28.14 -34.88
N LEU A 15 -18.94 29.30 -34.27
CA LEU A 15 -18.30 29.94 -33.11
C LEU A 15 -16.77 29.93 -32.97
N ILE A 16 -16.20 31.11 -33.22
CA ILE A 16 -15.01 31.62 -32.53
C ILE A 16 -15.43 31.93 -31.09
N VAL A 17 -14.99 31.13 -30.12
CA VAL A 17 -15.05 31.47 -28.69
C VAL A 17 -13.81 32.28 -28.37
N ILE A 18 -14.01 33.57 -28.09
CA ILE A 18 -13.01 34.48 -27.57
C ILE A 18 -12.85 34.16 -26.07
N LEU A 19 -11.71 33.59 -25.70
CA LEU A 19 -11.29 33.50 -24.29
C LEU A 19 -10.77 34.87 -23.85
N PRO A 20 -11.28 35.48 -22.76
CA PRO A 20 -10.62 36.63 -22.17
C PRO A 20 -9.43 36.14 -21.33
N THR A 21 -8.24 36.59 -21.72
CA THR A 21 -7.02 36.56 -20.94
C THR A 21 -7.23 37.26 -19.60
N ILE A 22 -7.24 36.53 -18.49
CA ILE A 22 -7.17 37.12 -17.15
C ILE A 22 -5.69 37.41 -16.85
N SER A 23 -5.39 38.71 -16.79
CA SER A 23 -4.11 39.26 -16.37
C SER A 23 -3.86 38.95 -14.88
N LEU A 24 -2.72 38.32 -14.61
CA LEU A 24 -2.23 38.00 -13.28
C LEU A 24 -1.72 39.29 -12.59
N ILE A 25 -2.58 39.99 -11.85
CA ILE A 25 -2.14 41.09 -10.99
C ILE A 25 -1.53 40.49 -9.71
N LYS A 26 -0.20 40.51 -9.62
CA LYS A 26 0.55 40.27 -8.38
C LYS A 26 0.20 41.38 -7.38
N PHE A 27 -0.56 41.05 -6.33
CA PHE A 27 -0.67 41.91 -5.15
C PHE A 27 0.44 41.60 -4.16
N ASN A 28 1.27 42.61 -3.91
CA ASN A 28 2.28 42.64 -2.85
C ASN A 28 1.61 42.52 -1.48
N LEU A 29 1.93 41.47 -0.74
CA LEU A 29 1.61 41.35 0.68
C LEU A 29 2.64 42.15 1.49
N ASN A 30 2.22 43.30 2.01
CA ASN A 30 2.86 43.91 3.16
C ASN A 30 1.85 44.77 3.92
N ARG A 31 1.34 44.22 5.04
CA ARG A 31 1.04 44.96 6.28
C ARG A 31 0.50 44.01 7.33
N SER A 32 1.35 43.70 8.31
CA SER A 32 0.93 43.30 9.64
C SER A 32 0.11 44.45 10.26
N ARG A 33 -1.09 44.16 10.74
CA ARG A 33 -1.78 45.01 11.72
C ARG A 33 -2.31 44.12 12.83
N ASN A 34 -1.77 44.36 14.02
CA ASN A 34 -2.25 43.84 15.28
C ASN A 34 -3.72 44.24 15.47
N TYR A 35 -4.61 43.26 15.58
CA TYR A 35 -5.98 43.48 16.05
C TYR A 35 -6.04 43.22 17.55
N GLN A 36 -5.91 44.30 18.34
CA GLN A 36 -6.63 44.39 19.60
C GLN A 36 -7.99 45.03 19.29
N THR A 37 -9.08 44.28 19.43
CA THR A 37 -10.43 44.85 19.34
C THR A 37 -11.10 44.71 20.69
N ASN A 38 -11.30 45.86 21.34
CA ASN A 38 -12.26 46.04 22.41
C ASN A 38 -13.64 45.53 21.96
N THR A 39 -14.23 44.75 22.84
CA THR A 39 -15.58 44.18 22.76
C THR A 39 -16.61 45.25 23.11
N GLU A 40 -17.52 45.48 22.17
CA GLU A 40 -18.97 45.74 22.31
C GLU A 40 -19.44 46.61 21.11
N ASP A 41 -20.36 46.06 20.34
CA ASP A 41 -21.24 46.76 19.36
C ASP A 41 -20.66 47.41 18.09
N VAL A 42 -20.07 46.61 17.18
CA VAL A 42 -20.02 46.99 15.75
C VAL A 42 -20.23 45.79 14.83
N PHE A 43 -21.44 45.23 14.82
CA PHE A 43 -21.90 44.47 13.65
C PHE A 43 -23.42 44.64 13.48
N SER A 44 -23.82 45.60 12.66
CA SER A 44 -25.20 45.77 12.22
C SER A 44 -25.58 44.69 11.19
N TYR A 45 -25.67 43.44 11.63
CA TYR A 45 -26.36 42.42 10.83
C TYR A 45 -27.87 42.63 11.01
N PRO A 46 -28.69 42.42 9.96
CA PRO A 46 -30.13 42.41 10.14
C PRO A 46 -30.47 41.43 11.27
N LYS A 47 -31.17 41.92 12.28
CA LYS A 47 -31.62 41.15 13.43
C LYS A 47 -32.71 40.18 12.94
N ILE A 48 -32.30 39.12 12.23
CA ILE A 48 -33.25 38.11 11.76
C ILE A 48 -33.66 37.32 12.99
N SER A 49 -34.94 37.45 13.35
CA SER A 49 -35.57 36.75 14.44
C SER A 49 -35.77 35.28 14.08
N TRP A 50 -35.63 34.42 15.08
CA TRP A 50 -36.13 33.04 15.04
C TRP A 50 -37.62 33.03 14.69
N ASP A 51 -38.05 32.00 13.95
CA ASP A 51 -39.44 31.85 13.54
C ASP A 51 -40.31 31.44 14.73
N TYR A 52 -39.80 30.53 15.58
CA TYR A 52 -40.45 30.07 16.81
C TYR A 52 -39.44 29.38 17.74
N GLY A 53 -39.92 28.93 18.90
CA GLY A 53 -39.14 28.24 19.92
C GLY A 53 -38.60 29.15 21.02
N ASN A 54 -38.19 28.57 22.15
CA ASN A 54 -37.67 29.28 23.31
C ASN A 54 -36.20 28.96 23.64
N GLY A 55 -35.56 28.09 22.87
CA GLY A 55 -34.15 27.74 23.04
C GLY A 55 -33.87 26.62 24.04
N SER A 56 -34.91 26.01 24.63
CA SER A 56 -34.75 24.78 25.42
C SER A 56 -34.55 23.57 24.52
N ILE A 57 -34.07 22.46 25.10
CA ILE A 57 -33.92 21.19 24.36
C ILE A 57 -35.25 20.67 23.79
N ASP A 58 -36.34 20.84 24.54
CA ASP A 58 -37.69 20.41 24.15
C ASP A 58 -38.38 21.38 23.19
N ASN A 59 -37.91 22.64 23.14
CA ASN A 59 -38.48 23.69 22.31
C ASN A 59 -37.38 24.61 21.74
N PRO A 60 -36.49 24.07 20.89
CA PRO A 60 -35.34 24.80 20.36
C PRO A 60 -35.79 25.99 19.52
N HIS A 61 -34.97 27.04 19.45
CA HIS A 61 -35.21 28.11 18.50
C HIS A 61 -35.12 27.57 17.06
N VAL A 62 -36.07 27.90 16.19
CA VAL A 62 -36.09 27.40 14.80
C VAL A 62 -35.99 28.55 13.82
N LEU A 63 -35.17 28.35 12.79
CA LEU A 63 -35.06 29.19 11.61
C LEU A 63 -35.23 28.30 10.37
N GLU A 64 -36.27 28.54 9.56
CA GLU A 64 -36.55 27.66 8.43
C GLU A 64 -37.11 28.33 7.18
N ASN A 65 -36.95 27.66 6.02
CA ASN A 65 -37.54 28.04 4.73
C ASN A 65 -37.17 29.44 4.25
N LYS A 66 -35.95 29.91 4.55
CA LYS A 66 -35.46 31.26 4.21
C LYS A 66 -34.29 31.22 3.25
N THR A 67 -34.11 32.33 2.53
CA THR A 67 -32.91 32.56 1.71
C THR A 67 -32.11 33.70 2.31
N PHE A 68 -30.81 33.49 2.48
CA PHE A 68 -29.84 34.46 2.98
C PHE A 68 -28.82 34.73 1.89
N VAL A 69 -28.70 35.99 1.47
CA VAL A 69 -27.71 36.41 0.47
C VAL A 69 -26.67 37.26 1.19
N GLY A 70 -25.40 36.85 1.16
CA GLY A 70 -24.34 37.51 1.90
C GLY A 70 -23.92 38.86 1.30
N THR A 71 -24.00 39.02 -0.03
CA THR A 71 -23.73 40.28 -0.76
C THR A 71 -22.40 40.95 -0.36
N GLY A 72 -21.32 40.17 -0.28
CA GLY A 72 -20.02 40.66 0.17
C GLY A 72 -19.77 40.60 1.68
N SER A 73 -20.70 40.02 2.46
CA SER A 73 -20.55 39.74 3.90
C SER A 73 -21.06 38.33 4.27
N ASN A 74 -21.29 38.06 5.55
CA ASN A 74 -21.91 36.83 6.02
C ASN A 74 -23.40 36.77 5.62
N GLY A 75 -23.92 35.60 5.27
CA GLY A 75 -25.35 35.41 5.04
C GLY A 75 -26.15 35.48 6.35
N TYR A 76 -25.72 34.72 7.35
CA TYR A 76 -26.25 34.78 8.72
C TYR A 76 -25.14 34.58 9.75
N PHE A 77 -25.22 35.30 10.87
CA PHE A 77 -24.19 35.27 11.91
C PHE A 77 -24.81 35.05 13.29
N LEU A 78 -24.33 34.02 13.99
CA LEU A 78 -24.60 33.78 15.40
C LEU A 78 -23.31 33.90 16.20
N TYR A 79 -23.41 34.67 17.29
CA TYR A 79 -22.31 34.94 18.20
C TYR A 79 -22.72 34.66 19.64
N ASP A 80 -21.93 33.85 20.34
CA ASP A 80 -22.07 33.61 21.79
C ASP A 80 -23.49 33.16 22.17
N LYS A 81 -23.86 31.99 21.67
CA LYS A 81 -25.19 31.40 21.84
C LYS A 81 -25.05 29.96 22.31
N THR A 82 -25.68 29.65 23.43
CA THR A 82 -25.60 28.33 24.09
C THR A 82 -26.94 27.61 24.16
N PHE A 83 -28.04 28.27 23.77
CA PHE A 83 -29.35 27.65 23.67
C PHE A 83 -29.39 26.60 22.55
N HIS A 84 -30.40 25.73 22.58
CA HIS A 84 -30.67 24.79 21.49
C HIS A 84 -31.34 25.51 20.32
N PHE A 85 -30.88 25.24 19.10
CA PHE A 85 -31.50 25.79 17.90
C PHE A 85 -31.44 24.85 16.71
N ILE A 86 -32.33 25.08 15.75
CA ILE A 86 -32.42 24.35 14.49
C ILE A 86 -32.43 25.37 13.35
N ILE A 87 -31.53 25.20 12.38
CA ILE A 87 -31.55 25.90 11.10
C ILE A 87 -31.83 24.86 10.02
N ARG A 88 -32.96 24.97 9.32
CA ARG A 88 -33.34 23.97 8.32
C ARG A 88 -34.04 24.49 7.08
N ASN A 89 -33.93 23.76 5.98
CA ASN A 89 -34.58 24.11 4.71
C ASN A 89 -34.27 25.55 4.23
N CYS A 90 -33.12 26.09 4.63
CA CYS A 90 -32.67 27.41 4.23
C CYS A 90 -31.68 27.32 3.07
N THR A 91 -31.58 28.42 2.31
CA THR A 91 -30.59 28.57 1.25
C THR A 91 -29.67 29.75 1.59
N PHE A 92 -28.37 29.53 1.57
CA PHE A 92 -27.33 30.53 1.81
C PHE A 92 -26.51 30.72 0.54
N ILE A 93 -26.42 31.95 0.06
CA ILE A 93 -25.86 32.28 -1.26
C ILE A 93 -24.90 33.45 -1.15
N ASP A 94 -23.78 33.39 -1.89
CA ASP A 94 -22.94 34.55 -2.22
C ASP A 94 -22.44 35.31 -0.97
N SER A 95 -21.68 34.63 -0.12
CA SER A 95 -21.01 35.27 1.02
C SER A 95 -19.83 36.13 0.55
N GLY A 96 -19.35 37.03 1.42
CA GLY A 96 -18.13 37.80 1.17
C GLY A 96 -16.87 36.93 1.03
N THR A 97 -15.77 37.56 0.62
CA THR A 97 -14.51 36.89 0.22
C THR A 97 -13.43 36.87 1.30
N ALA A 98 -13.65 37.51 2.45
CA ALA A 98 -12.69 37.42 3.55
C ALA A 98 -12.68 35.99 4.10
N ASP A 99 -11.53 35.51 4.58
CA ASP A 99 -11.32 34.08 4.91
C ASP A 99 -12.36 33.50 5.88
N ASP A 100 -12.92 34.34 6.75
CA ASP A 100 -13.91 34.00 7.77
C ASP A 100 -15.36 34.36 7.40
N ASN A 101 -15.61 34.79 6.17
CA ASN A 101 -16.96 35.07 5.67
C ASN A 101 -17.67 33.76 5.34
N ALA A 102 -18.95 33.67 5.67
CA ALA A 102 -19.70 32.45 5.46
C ALA A 102 -21.15 32.67 5.10
N GLY A 103 -21.77 31.69 4.45
CA GLY A 103 -23.22 31.58 4.36
C GLY A 103 -23.82 31.58 5.77
N LEU A 104 -23.33 30.69 6.63
CA LEU A 104 -23.65 30.66 8.05
C LEU A 104 -22.39 30.72 8.90
N LYS A 105 -22.22 31.81 9.65
CA LYS A 105 -21.10 32.02 10.56
C LYS A 105 -21.52 31.79 12.00
N LEU A 106 -20.82 30.89 12.68
CA LEU A 106 -21.11 30.45 14.06
C LEU A 106 -19.85 30.64 14.91
N VAL A 107 -19.85 31.67 15.76
CA VAL A 107 -18.71 31.99 16.63
C VAL A 107 -19.11 31.87 18.09
N ALA A 108 -18.39 31.05 18.86
CA ALA A 108 -18.73 30.73 20.25
C ALA A 108 -20.17 30.18 20.40
N VAL A 109 -20.61 29.36 19.44
CA VAL A 109 -21.97 28.81 19.39
C VAL A 109 -22.00 27.34 19.76
N GLN A 110 -23.03 26.92 20.48
CA GLN A 110 -23.22 25.54 20.94
C GLN A 110 -24.64 25.05 20.68
N ASN A 111 -24.81 23.71 20.66
CA ASN A 111 -26.10 23.03 20.65
C ASN A 111 -26.99 23.32 19.43
N GLY A 112 -26.38 23.68 18.30
CA GLY A 112 -27.05 23.90 17.04
C GLY A 112 -27.26 22.62 16.23
N ILE A 113 -28.42 22.50 15.60
CA ILE A 113 -28.71 21.52 14.56
C ILE A 113 -28.86 22.26 13.24
N ILE A 114 -28.00 21.97 12.27
CA ILE A 114 -28.03 22.55 10.93
C ILE A 114 -28.35 21.43 9.95
N THR A 115 -29.54 21.45 9.34
CA THR A 115 -30.02 20.34 8.51
C THR A 115 -30.81 20.73 7.27
N ASN A 116 -30.70 19.96 6.18
CA ASN A 116 -31.45 20.18 4.94
C ASN A 116 -31.30 21.59 4.36
N ASN A 117 -30.16 22.23 4.58
CA ASN A 117 -29.85 23.53 3.99
C ASN A 117 -29.01 23.39 2.73
N THR A 118 -29.05 24.41 1.88
CA THR A 118 -28.16 24.53 0.71
C THR A 118 -27.24 25.73 0.88
N PHE A 119 -25.93 25.52 0.75
CA PHE A 119 -24.90 26.55 0.79
C PHE A 119 -24.20 26.59 -0.57
N THR A 120 -24.31 27.70 -1.29
CA THR A 120 -23.77 27.81 -2.64
C THR A 120 -23.03 29.11 -2.89
N SER A 121 -21.90 29.01 -3.60
CA SER A 121 -21.08 30.17 -4.00
C SER A 121 -20.64 31.02 -2.81
N CYS A 122 -20.38 30.40 -1.66
CA CYS A 122 -19.85 31.07 -0.47
C CYS A 122 -18.33 30.87 -0.36
N GLN A 123 -17.66 31.78 0.35
CA GLN A 123 -16.30 31.56 0.82
C GLN A 123 -16.26 30.36 1.77
N ASN A 124 -17.10 30.36 2.80
CA ASN A 124 -17.37 29.18 3.59
C ASN A 124 -18.88 28.93 3.56
N GLY A 125 -19.35 27.71 3.33
CA GLY A 125 -20.76 27.39 3.51
C GLY A 125 -21.14 27.60 4.97
N ILE A 126 -20.46 26.89 5.87
CA ILE A 126 -20.53 27.13 7.32
C ILE A 126 -19.12 27.41 7.86
N TYR A 127 -19.01 28.40 8.73
CA TYR A 127 -17.79 28.70 9.49
C TYR A 127 -18.05 28.53 10.99
N PHE A 128 -17.36 27.58 11.62
CA PHE A 128 -17.36 27.37 13.07
C PHE A 128 -16.07 27.90 13.68
N ALA A 129 -16.16 28.72 14.72
CA ALA A 129 -14.99 29.13 15.49
C ALA A 129 -15.25 29.39 16.97
N GLY A 130 -14.29 29.04 17.83
CA GLY A 130 -14.21 29.58 19.18
C GLY A 130 -13.78 31.04 19.21
N GLN A 131 -13.83 31.67 20.38
CA GLN A 131 -13.26 33.00 20.60
C GLN A 131 -12.80 33.15 22.05
N GLY A 132 -11.48 33.30 22.25
CA GLY A 132 -10.90 33.38 23.60
C GLY A 132 -11.24 32.13 24.42
N SER A 133 -11.83 32.31 25.60
CA SER A 133 -12.30 31.21 26.44
C SER A 133 -13.64 30.61 26.01
N LYS A 134 -14.33 31.23 25.05
CA LYS A 134 -15.65 30.77 24.58
C LYS A 134 -15.50 29.73 23.48
N GLN A 135 -16.07 28.56 23.70
CA GLN A 135 -15.96 27.41 22.80
C GLN A 135 -17.11 27.38 21.79
N CYS A 136 -16.83 26.93 20.57
CA CYS A 136 -17.83 26.51 19.60
C CYS A 136 -17.84 24.99 19.53
N LYS A 137 -18.91 24.36 20.03
CA LYS A 137 -18.94 22.91 20.25
C LYS A 137 -20.32 22.31 20.25
N ASN A 138 -20.39 20.99 20.13
CA ASN A 138 -21.63 20.21 20.24
C ASN A 138 -22.69 20.67 19.22
N ASN A 139 -22.24 21.06 18.03
CA ASN A 139 -23.14 21.38 16.91
C ASN A 139 -23.19 20.17 15.97
N VAL A 140 -24.36 19.94 15.40
CA VAL A 140 -24.62 18.81 14.49
C VAL A 140 -25.00 19.38 13.13
N VAL A 141 -24.32 18.91 12.08
CA VAL A 141 -24.52 19.31 10.69
C VAL A 141 -24.87 18.08 9.88
N TYR A 142 -26.13 17.96 9.42
CA TYR A 142 -26.52 16.78 8.64
C TYR A 142 -27.53 17.01 7.52
N GLY A 143 -27.41 16.27 6.41
CA GLY A 143 -28.34 16.36 5.29
C GLY A 143 -28.23 17.66 4.49
N ASN A 144 -27.15 18.43 4.63
CA ASN A 144 -26.96 19.69 3.90
C ASN A 144 -26.23 19.48 2.57
N LYS A 145 -26.38 20.44 1.67
CA LYS A 145 -25.68 20.49 0.38
C LYS A 145 -24.73 21.69 0.34
N PHE A 146 -23.46 21.45 0.04
CA PHE A 146 -22.41 22.44 -0.10
C PHE A 146 -21.90 22.42 -1.53
N ILE A 147 -22.22 23.47 -2.31
CA ILE A 147 -22.01 23.48 -3.76
C ILE A 147 -21.15 24.68 -4.16
N SER A 148 -20.05 24.46 -4.88
CA SER A 148 -19.26 25.54 -5.48
C SER A 148 -18.80 26.62 -4.48
N ASN A 149 -18.44 26.22 -3.27
CA ASN A 149 -17.86 27.10 -2.26
C ASN A 149 -16.33 27.03 -2.30
N LEU A 150 -15.64 28.03 -1.73
CA LEU A 150 -14.21 27.84 -1.43
C LEU A 150 -14.06 26.73 -0.38
N ARG A 151 -14.82 26.79 0.72
CA ARG A 151 -14.95 25.69 1.68
C ARG A 151 -16.40 25.35 1.90
N GLY A 152 -16.76 24.07 1.84
CA GLY A 152 -18.09 23.65 2.28
C GLY A 152 -18.29 23.95 3.76
N ILE A 153 -17.42 23.39 4.61
CA ILE A 153 -17.37 23.69 6.04
C ILE A 153 -15.94 24.04 6.46
N ARG A 154 -15.83 25.12 7.24
CA ARG A 154 -14.58 25.54 7.87
C ARG A 154 -14.69 25.43 9.39
N LEU A 155 -13.85 24.59 9.97
CA LEU A 155 -13.63 24.54 11.42
C LEU A 155 -12.37 25.32 11.76
N TRP A 156 -12.45 26.28 12.67
CA TRP A 156 -11.31 27.10 13.07
C TRP A 156 -11.29 27.35 14.59
N SER A 157 -10.11 27.72 15.11
CA SER A 157 -9.93 28.27 16.47
C SER A 157 -10.69 27.49 17.54
N GLN A 158 -10.28 26.23 17.77
CA GLN A 158 -10.83 25.36 18.80
C GLN A 158 -12.34 25.07 18.64
N ALA A 159 -12.84 24.94 17.40
CA ALA A 159 -14.11 24.30 17.14
C ALA A 159 -13.99 22.79 17.41
N LYS A 160 -14.73 22.28 18.40
CA LYS A 160 -14.56 20.93 18.95
C LYS A 160 -15.89 20.19 19.04
N ASN A 161 -15.87 18.86 18.97
CA ASN A 161 -17.08 18.03 19.07
C ASN A 161 -18.18 18.45 18.09
N ILE A 162 -17.79 18.87 16.88
CA ILE A 162 -18.72 19.12 15.78
C ILE A 162 -18.97 17.78 15.10
N ASN A 163 -20.25 17.43 14.93
CA ASN A 163 -20.66 16.20 14.27
C ASN A 163 -21.19 16.51 12.87
N ILE A 164 -20.43 16.17 11.83
CA ILE A 164 -20.71 16.45 10.43
C ILE A 164 -21.07 15.14 9.76
N THR A 165 -22.35 14.91 9.46
CA THR A 165 -22.82 13.62 8.93
C THR A 165 -23.79 13.72 7.76
N TYR A 166 -23.76 12.76 6.83
CA TYR A 166 -24.75 12.70 5.73
C TYR A 166 -24.89 14.00 4.92
N ASN A 167 -23.81 14.76 4.76
CA ASN A 167 -23.79 15.95 3.92
C ASN A 167 -23.23 15.64 2.53
N ILE A 168 -23.63 16.45 1.55
CA ILE A 168 -23.13 16.37 0.17
C ILE A 168 -22.26 17.60 -0.10
N PHE A 169 -21.01 17.36 -0.49
CA PHE A 169 -20.05 18.38 -0.90
C PHE A 169 -19.75 18.19 -2.39
N TRP A 170 -20.08 19.19 -3.20
CA TRP A 170 -19.87 19.12 -4.64
C TRP A 170 -19.17 20.37 -5.16
N ASN A 171 -18.09 20.16 -5.92
CA ASN A 171 -17.36 21.22 -6.62
C ASN A 171 -16.82 22.32 -5.68
N ASN A 172 -16.44 22.00 -4.45
CA ASN A 172 -15.83 22.98 -3.53
C ASN A 172 -14.31 22.94 -3.68
N MET A 173 -13.58 24.02 -3.36
CA MET A 173 -12.11 23.90 -3.28
C MET A 173 -11.75 22.94 -2.14
N ASP A 174 -12.22 23.18 -0.92
CA ASP A 174 -12.17 22.19 0.16
C ASP A 174 -13.61 21.76 0.51
N GLY A 175 -13.88 20.46 0.58
CA GLY A 175 -15.17 19.98 1.12
C GLY A 175 -15.30 20.39 2.59
N ILE A 176 -14.37 19.90 3.41
CA ILE A 176 -14.20 20.32 4.80
C ILE A 176 -12.74 20.72 5.02
N LYS A 177 -12.53 21.87 5.68
CA LYS A 177 -11.20 22.29 6.16
C LYS A 177 -11.22 22.54 7.66
N ALA A 178 -10.44 21.80 8.43
CA ALA A 178 -10.22 22.01 9.86
C ALA A 178 -8.85 22.61 10.14
N GLY A 179 -8.74 23.49 11.15
CA GLY A 179 -7.51 24.21 11.46
C GLY A 179 -7.51 24.85 12.84
N GLY A 180 -6.35 24.95 13.48
CA GLY A 180 -6.20 25.70 14.73
C GLY A 180 -6.85 25.00 15.92
N GLU A 181 -6.33 23.81 16.26
CA GLU A 181 -6.71 23.02 17.43
C GLU A 181 -8.18 22.56 17.43
N CYS A 182 -8.71 22.27 16.23
CA CYS A 182 -10.05 21.73 16.05
C CYS A 182 -10.05 20.22 16.28
N ASN A 183 -10.10 19.83 17.55
CA ASN A 183 -9.93 18.43 17.97
C ASN A 183 -11.26 17.76 18.32
N GLY A 184 -11.33 16.43 18.20
CA GLY A 184 -12.49 15.65 18.65
C GLY A 184 -13.73 15.81 17.77
N ASN A 185 -13.56 16.18 16.50
CA ASN A 185 -14.66 16.31 15.55
C ASN A 185 -14.92 14.99 14.82
N ASN A 186 -16.18 14.77 14.50
CA ASN A 186 -16.65 13.59 13.78
C ASN A 186 -17.09 13.99 12.37
N ILE A 187 -16.50 13.36 11.36
CA ILE A 187 -16.84 13.55 9.95
C ILE A 187 -17.25 12.17 9.44
N LEU A 188 -18.55 11.88 9.41
CA LEU A 188 -19.04 10.52 9.19
C LEU A 188 -20.07 10.45 8.07
N TYR A 189 -20.05 9.43 7.21
CA TYR A 189 -21.10 9.20 6.20
C TYR A 189 -21.34 10.37 5.24
N ASN A 190 -20.35 11.23 4.98
CA ASN A 190 -20.49 12.33 4.03
C ASN A 190 -20.07 11.90 2.62
N ASN A 191 -20.62 12.57 1.62
CA ASN A 191 -20.29 12.36 0.22
C ASN A 191 -19.60 13.60 -0.37
N PHE A 192 -18.41 13.42 -0.91
CA PHE A 192 -17.59 14.46 -1.52
C PHE A 192 -17.36 14.11 -2.99
N SER A 193 -17.60 15.08 -3.87
CA SER A 193 -17.42 14.88 -5.31
C SER A 193 -16.84 16.12 -5.97
N SER A 194 -15.80 15.93 -6.78
CA SER A 194 -15.19 17.01 -7.57
C SER A 194 -14.67 18.16 -6.72
N CYS A 195 -14.21 17.90 -5.49
CA CYS A 195 -13.54 18.92 -4.69
C CYS A 195 -12.05 19.03 -5.08
N ASN A 196 -11.33 20.08 -4.70
CA ASN A 196 -9.86 20.03 -4.78
C ASN A 196 -9.31 19.14 -3.65
N ASN A 197 -9.66 19.48 -2.41
CA ASN A 197 -9.53 18.59 -1.26
C ASN A 197 -10.90 18.07 -0.85
N GLY A 198 -11.04 16.75 -0.63
CA GLY A 198 -12.24 16.19 -0.02
C GLY A 198 -12.34 16.66 1.44
N ILE A 199 -11.37 16.22 2.25
CA ILE A 199 -11.23 16.60 3.66
C ILE A 199 -9.79 17.02 3.91
N GLU A 200 -9.59 18.25 4.41
CA GLU A 200 -8.30 18.73 4.90
C GLU A 200 -8.37 18.96 6.41
N ILE A 201 -7.45 18.36 7.17
CA ILE A 201 -7.29 18.61 8.60
C ILE A 201 -5.89 19.13 8.84
N ALA A 202 -5.82 20.38 9.26
CA ALA A 202 -4.56 21.04 9.58
C ALA A 202 -4.44 21.38 11.07
N ASN A 203 -3.23 21.30 11.63
CA ASN A 203 -2.89 21.71 12.99
C ASN A 203 -3.99 21.35 14.03
N SER A 204 -4.41 20.08 14.04
CA SER A 204 -5.50 19.56 14.85
C SER A 204 -5.21 18.11 15.25
N GLN A 205 -5.96 17.56 16.21
CA GLN A 205 -5.73 16.21 16.72
C GLN A 205 -7.04 15.45 16.96
N THR A 206 -6.94 14.13 17.04
CA THR A 206 -8.02 13.25 17.54
C THR A 206 -9.38 13.49 16.86
N ASN A 207 -9.37 13.56 15.53
CA ASN A 207 -10.59 13.67 14.72
C ASN A 207 -10.91 12.29 14.11
N LEU A 208 -12.19 11.98 13.98
CA LEU A 208 -12.70 10.72 13.44
C LEU A 208 -13.32 10.94 12.06
N LEU A 209 -12.82 10.20 11.07
CA LEU A 209 -13.35 10.16 9.71
C LEU A 209 -13.84 8.73 9.44
N GLU A 210 -15.15 8.50 9.39
CA GLU A 210 -15.69 7.15 9.18
C GLU A 210 -16.74 7.09 8.09
N ASN A 211 -16.71 6.05 7.24
CA ASN A 211 -17.73 5.80 6.21
C ASN A 211 -17.96 6.97 5.24
N ASN A 212 -16.96 7.82 5.01
CA ASN A 212 -17.08 8.88 4.02
C ASN A 212 -16.79 8.34 2.62
N ARG A 213 -17.49 8.89 1.63
CA ARG A 213 -17.25 8.63 0.21
C ARG A 213 -16.64 9.86 -0.44
N ILE A 214 -15.41 9.76 -0.90
CA ILE A 214 -14.65 10.85 -1.50
C ILE A 214 -14.25 10.43 -2.91
N THR A 215 -14.73 11.17 -3.92
CA THR A 215 -14.53 10.79 -5.31
C THR A 215 -14.15 11.97 -6.19
N GLY A 216 -13.15 11.82 -7.05
CA GLY A 216 -12.86 12.86 -8.05
C GLY A 216 -12.17 14.08 -7.44
N SER A 217 -11.31 13.93 -6.42
CA SER A 217 -10.60 15.08 -5.87
C SER A 217 -9.43 15.48 -6.77
N ASN A 218 -9.36 16.76 -7.15
CA ASN A 218 -8.30 17.27 -8.06
C ASN A 218 -6.95 17.51 -7.38
N PHE A 219 -6.84 17.23 -6.08
CA PHE A 219 -5.57 17.23 -5.36
C PHE A 219 -5.50 16.08 -4.36
N ALA A 220 -6.27 16.13 -3.27
CA ALA A 220 -6.27 15.07 -2.26
C ALA A 220 -7.68 14.65 -1.85
N GLY A 221 -7.90 13.35 -1.70
CA GLY A 221 -9.11 12.83 -1.08
C GLY A 221 -9.16 13.21 0.40
N ILE A 222 -8.18 12.72 1.16
CA ILE A 222 -7.95 13.05 2.56
C ILE A 222 -6.55 13.66 2.69
N TYR A 223 -6.45 14.84 3.29
CA TYR A 223 -5.19 15.53 3.54
C TYR A 223 -5.03 15.88 5.02
N PHE A 224 -4.02 15.32 5.67
CA PHE A 224 -3.62 15.70 7.02
C PHE A 224 -2.31 16.48 7.00
N TYR A 225 -2.32 17.67 7.61
CA TYR A 225 -1.21 18.62 7.56
C TYR A 225 -0.92 19.23 8.93
N PHE A 226 0.17 18.84 9.59
CA PHE A 226 0.43 19.17 10.99
C PHE A 226 -0.63 18.65 11.98
N GLY A 227 -0.16 18.11 13.11
CA GLY A 227 -1.01 17.47 14.12
C GLY A 227 -0.99 15.95 13.96
N GLY A 228 -2.05 15.25 14.38
CA GLY A 228 -2.02 13.80 14.35
C GLY A 228 -3.03 13.10 15.25
N SER A 229 -2.83 11.79 15.42
CA SER A 229 -3.75 10.92 16.18
C SER A 229 -5.18 10.94 15.64
N HIS A 230 -5.34 11.14 14.32
CA HIS A 230 -6.63 10.99 13.65
C HIS A 230 -6.91 9.52 13.38
N THR A 231 -8.20 9.17 13.35
CA THR A 231 -8.66 7.83 12.97
C THR A 231 -9.52 7.96 11.73
N SER A 232 -9.15 7.24 10.69
CA SER A 232 -9.87 7.16 9.42
C SER A 232 -10.24 5.70 9.18
N SER A 233 -11.53 5.36 9.16
CA SER A 233 -11.92 3.98 8.85
C SER A 233 -13.13 3.84 7.94
N LYS A 234 -13.18 2.76 7.15
CA LYS A 234 -14.29 2.47 6.23
C LYS A 234 -14.56 3.57 5.20
N ASN A 235 -13.57 4.42 4.94
CA ASN A 235 -13.71 5.49 3.95
C ASN A 235 -13.43 4.93 2.56
N LEU A 236 -14.24 5.33 1.59
CA LEU A 236 -13.97 5.11 0.17
C LEU A 236 -13.32 6.36 -0.40
N VAL A 237 -12.09 6.24 -0.90
CA VAL A 237 -11.35 7.33 -1.54
C VAL A 237 -10.91 6.89 -2.92
N LYS A 238 -11.47 7.52 -3.96
CA LYS A 238 -11.19 7.10 -5.34
C LYS A 238 -11.16 8.18 -6.39
N ASN A 239 -10.56 7.87 -7.54
CA ASN A 239 -10.49 8.74 -8.71
C ASN A 239 -9.92 10.12 -8.37
N SER A 240 -8.95 10.19 -7.47
CA SER A 240 -8.32 11.45 -7.04
C SER A 240 -6.85 11.45 -7.44
N ASP A 241 -6.25 12.62 -7.60
CA ASP A 241 -4.80 12.71 -7.87
C ASP A 241 -4.04 12.02 -6.72
N LEU A 242 -4.30 12.42 -5.48
CA LEU A 242 -3.84 11.74 -4.27
C LEU A 242 -5.03 11.19 -3.50
N GLY A 243 -5.03 9.89 -3.19
CA GLY A 243 -6.03 9.31 -2.30
C GLY A 243 -5.88 9.90 -0.90
N ILE A 244 -4.76 9.58 -0.26
CA ILE A 244 -4.40 10.07 1.08
C ILE A 244 -3.07 10.81 1.01
N LEU A 245 -3.02 12.03 1.52
CA LEU A 245 -1.80 12.80 1.72
C LEU A 245 -1.57 13.03 3.21
N LEU A 246 -0.39 12.65 3.70
CA LEU A 246 0.08 12.89 5.05
C LEU A 246 1.34 13.75 5.00
N ASP A 247 1.29 14.94 5.60
CA ASP A 247 2.40 15.89 5.60
C ASP A 247 2.60 16.50 7.00
N TYR A 248 3.80 16.36 7.57
CA TYR A 248 4.10 16.79 8.95
C TYR A 248 3.12 16.25 10.01
N THR A 249 2.55 15.06 9.80
CA THR A 249 1.51 14.49 10.66
C THR A 249 1.84 13.08 11.13
N THR A 250 1.57 12.79 12.40
CA THR A 250 2.04 11.56 13.03
C THR A 250 0.94 10.81 13.77
N SER A 251 1.19 9.52 14.02
CA SER A 251 0.32 8.69 14.88
C SER A 251 -1.11 8.54 14.38
N ASN A 252 -1.37 8.72 13.08
CA ASN A 252 -2.69 8.52 12.50
C ASN A 252 -2.94 7.04 12.24
N THR A 253 -4.21 6.64 12.27
CA THR A 253 -4.63 5.27 11.96
C THR A 253 -5.60 5.27 10.79
N PHE A 254 -5.32 4.46 9.78
CA PHE A 254 -6.19 4.18 8.65
C PHE A 254 -6.52 2.69 8.64
N SER A 255 -7.81 2.35 8.76
CA SER A 255 -8.24 0.96 8.72
C SER A 255 -9.48 0.72 7.88
N ASP A 256 -9.59 -0.45 7.27
CA ASP A 256 -10.79 -0.86 6.53
C ASP A 256 -11.21 0.14 5.42
N CYS A 257 -10.28 0.95 4.91
CA CYS A 257 -10.56 1.94 3.86
C CYS A 257 -10.36 1.34 2.47
N ASP A 258 -11.16 1.79 1.51
CA ASP A 258 -11.00 1.47 0.10
C ASP A 258 -10.33 2.64 -0.62
N ILE A 259 -9.03 2.53 -0.91
CA ILE A 259 -8.23 3.53 -1.61
C ILE A 259 -7.97 3.04 -3.03
N THR A 260 -8.80 3.46 -3.98
CA THR A 260 -8.81 2.85 -5.32
C THR A 260 -8.79 3.84 -6.46
N ASN A 261 -8.16 3.47 -7.58
CA ASN A 261 -8.15 4.26 -8.81
C ASN A 261 -7.67 5.72 -8.63
N ASN A 262 -6.69 5.96 -7.76
CA ASN A 262 -6.05 7.26 -7.59
C ASN A 262 -4.72 7.30 -8.36
N ASP A 263 -4.19 8.49 -8.68
CA ASP A 263 -2.86 8.55 -9.29
C ASP A 263 -1.80 8.08 -8.30
N ALA A 264 -1.89 8.50 -7.03
CA ALA A 264 -1.21 7.84 -5.91
C ALA A 264 -2.22 7.48 -4.81
N GLY A 265 -2.18 6.23 -4.34
CA GLY A 265 -3.04 5.77 -3.24
C GLY A 265 -2.73 6.51 -1.94
N ILE A 266 -1.47 6.48 -1.51
CA ILE A 266 -0.98 7.21 -0.33
C ILE A 266 0.31 7.95 -0.64
N TRP A 267 0.45 9.17 -0.12
CA TRP A 267 1.71 9.89 -0.11
C TRP A 267 2.06 10.39 1.29
N PHE A 268 3.24 10.02 1.78
CA PHE A 268 3.86 10.55 3.01
C PHE A 268 4.91 11.60 2.67
N GLN A 269 4.86 12.73 3.37
CA GLN A 269 5.79 13.84 3.20
C GLN A 269 6.22 14.41 4.56
N SER A 270 7.46 14.91 4.58
CA SER A 270 7.94 15.82 5.62
C SER A 270 7.73 15.33 7.06
N ASN A 271 8.34 14.21 7.42
CA ASN A 271 8.24 13.58 8.75
C ASN A 271 6.81 13.14 9.13
N ALA A 272 6.06 12.63 8.15
CA ALA A 272 4.78 11.97 8.38
C ALA A 272 5.01 10.53 8.90
N ASP A 273 5.44 10.45 10.15
CA ASP A 273 5.95 9.23 10.79
C ASP A 273 4.96 8.61 11.80
N ASN A 274 5.18 7.33 12.12
CA ASN A 274 4.40 6.57 13.11
C ASN A 274 2.91 6.44 12.76
N ASN A 275 2.56 6.48 11.47
CA ASN A 275 1.19 6.22 11.03
C ASN A 275 0.98 4.71 10.83
N LEU A 276 -0.26 4.27 11.04
CA LEU A 276 -0.65 2.86 11.00
C LEU A 276 -1.72 2.62 9.94
N PHE A 277 -1.47 1.67 9.04
CA PHE A 277 -2.36 1.24 7.97
C PHE A 277 -2.57 -0.27 8.03
N TYR A 278 -3.81 -0.73 8.19
CA TYR A 278 -4.14 -2.16 8.17
C TYR A 278 -5.57 -2.40 7.68
N ASN A 279 -5.83 -3.58 7.12
CA ASN A 279 -7.11 -3.97 6.50
C ASN A 279 -7.61 -2.99 5.43
N ASN A 280 -6.75 -2.15 4.84
CA ASN A 280 -7.16 -1.28 3.75
C ASN A 280 -7.04 -2.02 2.41
N THR A 281 -7.82 -1.59 1.42
CA THR A 281 -7.73 -2.04 0.03
C THR A 281 -7.01 -0.98 -0.80
N PHE A 282 -5.86 -1.32 -1.38
CA PHE A 282 -5.16 -0.53 -2.40
C PHE A 282 -5.33 -1.22 -3.75
N ALA A 283 -6.13 -0.63 -4.64
CA ALA A 283 -6.43 -1.25 -5.93
C ALA A 283 -6.61 -0.24 -7.07
N GLY A 284 -6.00 -0.54 -8.23
CA GLY A 284 -6.10 0.26 -9.45
C GLY A 284 -5.45 1.63 -9.34
N ASN A 285 -4.67 1.90 -8.29
CA ASN A 285 -3.92 3.15 -8.20
C ASN A 285 -2.74 3.11 -9.17
N THR A 286 -2.38 4.24 -9.79
CA THR A 286 -1.20 4.28 -10.68
C THR A 286 0.09 4.05 -9.90
N LEU A 287 0.13 4.55 -8.66
CA LEU A 287 1.14 4.26 -7.65
C LEU A 287 0.45 3.90 -6.33
N GLN A 288 0.75 2.75 -5.74
CA GLN A 288 0.11 2.34 -4.48
C GLN A 288 0.45 3.26 -3.32
N GLY A 289 1.72 3.64 -3.21
CA GLY A 289 2.10 4.75 -2.37
C GLY A 289 3.51 5.25 -2.58
N GLN A 290 3.78 6.41 -1.98
CA GLN A 290 5.05 7.10 -2.05
C GLN A 290 5.46 7.62 -0.67
N ILE A 291 6.74 7.48 -0.33
CA ILE A 291 7.32 8.02 0.89
C ILE A 291 8.36 9.07 0.52
N THR A 292 8.35 10.20 1.21
CA THR A 292 9.35 11.27 1.04
C THR A 292 9.71 11.85 2.40
N ASN A 293 10.87 11.46 2.94
CA ASN A 293 11.32 11.82 4.28
C ASN A 293 10.33 11.40 5.39
N SER A 294 9.88 10.14 5.41
CA SER A 294 8.91 9.62 6.40
C SER A 294 9.03 8.10 6.55
N TYR A 295 9.88 7.62 7.43
CA TYR A 295 10.41 6.25 7.39
C TYR A 295 9.92 5.32 8.52
N SER A 296 9.08 5.79 9.46
CA SER A 296 8.63 4.96 10.59
C SER A 296 7.13 4.64 10.56
N ASN A 297 6.57 4.35 9.39
CA ASN A 297 5.17 3.99 9.21
C ASN A 297 4.99 2.45 9.22
N SER A 298 3.84 1.98 9.73
CA SER A 298 3.49 0.56 9.78
C SER A 298 2.32 0.24 8.86
N PHE A 299 2.47 -0.81 8.06
CA PHE A 299 1.44 -1.31 7.14
C PHE A 299 0.79 -2.61 7.62
N SER A 300 0.95 -2.96 8.90
CA SER A 300 0.24 -4.09 9.51
C SER A 300 -0.01 -3.86 11.00
N TYR A 301 -1.00 -4.58 11.52
CA TYR A 301 -1.38 -4.59 12.93
C TYR A 301 -1.83 -5.99 13.33
N ASN A 302 -1.30 -6.51 14.45
CA ASN A 302 -1.64 -7.83 14.99
C ASN A 302 -1.59 -8.98 13.96
N GLY A 303 -0.54 -8.99 13.12
CA GLY A 303 -0.34 -10.03 12.12
C GLY A 303 -1.26 -9.94 10.90
N ARG A 304 -1.92 -8.79 10.66
CA ARG A 304 -2.69 -8.54 9.45
C ARG A 304 -2.35 -7.18 8.84
N GLY A 305 -2.13 -7.17 7.53
CA GLY A 305 -1.74 -6.01 6.74
C GLY A 305 -2.88 -5.47 5.88
N ASN A 306 -2.53 -4.98 4.70
CA ASN A 306 -3.43 -4.41 3.71
C ASN A 306 -3.54 -5.33 2.49
N SER A 307 -4.59 -5.16 1.70
CA SER A 307 -4.73 -5.82 0.39
C SER A 307 -4.16 -4.91 -0.68
N TRP A 308 -3.28 -5.46 -1.51
CA TRP A 308 -2.60 -4.76 -2.61
C TRP A 308 -2.90 -5.53 -3.90
N ASP A 309 -3.47 -4.87 -4.90
CA ASP A 309 -3.87 -5.55 -6.14
C ASP A 309 -2.69 -5.96 -7.04
N ASP A 310 -1.51 -5.40 -6.79
CA ASP A 310 -0.23 -5.75 -7.41
C ASP A 310 0.60 -6.74 -6.58
N TYR A 311 0.08 -7.25 -5.45
CA TYR A 311 0.74 -8.32 -4.71
C TYR A 311 0.69 -9.65 -5.48
N ASP A 312 1.85 -10.25 -5.69
CA ASP A 312 2.05 -11.44 -6.52
C ASP A 312 2.35 -12.72 -5.73
N GLY A 313 2.44 -12.62 -4.40
CA GLY A 313 2.64 -13.75 -3.50
C GLY A 313 1.43 -14.68 -3.38
N PHE A 314 1.60 -15.72 -2.58
CA PHE A 314 0.61 -16.76 -2.34
C PHE A 314 0.18 -16.80 -0.87
N ASP A 315 -0.95 -17.44 -0.63
CA ASP A 315 -1.46 -17.89 0.67
C ASP A 315 -1.38 -19.43 0.69
N CYS A 316 -0.28 -19.95 1.24
CA CYS A 316 0.04 -21.38 1.28
C CYS A 316 -0.74 -22.11 2.39
N ASN A 317 -1.06 -21.43 3.49
CA ASN A 317 -1.74 -22.05 4.63
C ASN A 317 -3.27 -21.78 4.68
N ASN A 318 -3.79 -20.97 3.76
CA ASN A 318 -5.19 -20.55 3.63
C ASN A 318 -5.73 -19.80 4.88
N ASP A 319 -4.91 -18.94 5.49
CA ASP A 319 -5.30 -18.06 6.61
C ASP A 319 -5.70 -16.62 6.16
N GLY A 320 -5.61 -16.35 4.86
CA GLY A 320 -5.91 -15.07 4.23
C GLY A 320 -4.77 -14.05 4.31
N ILE A 321 -3.55 -14.48 4.64
CA ILE A 321 -2.33 -13.68 4.71
C ILE A 321 -1.31 -14.29 3.75
N GLY A 322 -0.58 -13.45 3.03
CA GLY A 322 0.49 -13.93 2.16
C GLY A 322 1.77 -14.26 2.93
N GLU A 323 2.45 -15.34 2.53
CA GLU A 323 3.69 -15.79 3.20
C GLU A 323 4.93 -14.93 2.89
N THR A 324 4.82 -14.03 1.91
CA THR A 324 5.91 -13.11 1.55
C THR A 324 5.50 -11.65 1.80
N PRO A 325 6.40 -10.79 2.30
CA PRO A 325 6.08 -9.37 2.46
C PRO A 325 5.74 -8.70 1.13
N TYR A 326 4.77 -7.79 1.12
CA TYR A 326 4.60 -6.83 0.04
C TYR A 326 5.62 -5.69 0.22
N VAL A 327 6.37 -5.38 -0.85
CA VAL A 327 7.40 -4.34 -0.84
C VAL A 327 7.24 -3.44 -2.07
N SER A 328 7.00 -2.15 -1.84
CA SER A 328 6.97 -1.12 -2.90
C SER A 328 7.75 0.11 -2.43
N GLY A 329 9.02 0.20 -2.83
CA GLY A 329 9.93 1.22 -2.32
C GLY A 329 10.15 1.07 -0.82
N ASP A 330 9.87 2.14 -0.06
CA ASP A 330 9.96 2.14 1.42
C ASP A 330 8.68 1.60 2.11
N ILE A 331 7.65 1.25 1.34
CA ILE A 331 6.44 0.61 1.88
C ILE A 331 6.73 -0.88 2.04
N VAL A 332 6.65 -1.36 3.28
CA VAL A 332 6.82 -2.77 3.62
C VAL A 332 5.64 -3.22 4.47
N ASP A 333 4.86 -4.14 3.92
CA ASP A 333 3.78 -4.84 4.62
C ASP A 333 4.18 -6.31 4.79
N ASN A 334 4.46 -6.70 6.04
CA ASN A 334 4.91 -8.06 6.36
C ASN A 334 3.77 -9.08 6.45
N TYR A 335 2.51 -8.64 6.40
CA TYR A 335 1.35 -9.50 6.53
C TYR A 335 0.28 -9.14 5.47
N PRO A 336 0.64 -9.05 4.18
CA PRO A 336 -0.29 -8.60 3.15
C PRO A 336 -1.50 -9.53 3.10
N LEU A 337 -2.70 -8.96 2.93
CA LEU A 337 -3.90 -9.76 2.77
C LEU A 337 -3.88 -10.43 1.40
N CYS A 338 -3.99 -11.76 1.40
CA CYS A 338 -3.90 -12.58 0.21
C CYS A 338 -5.08 -13.56 0.16
N SER A 339 -5.52 -13.90 -1.05
CA SER A 339 -6.50 -14.98 -1.28
C SER A 339 -6.09 -15.90 -2.43
N ARG A 340 -4.87 -15.69 -2.94
CA ARG A 340 -4.29 -16.46 -4.04
C ARG A 340 -3.62 -17.69 -3.44
N LEU A 341 -4.33 -18.81 -3.48
CA LEU A 341 -3.80 -20.08 -3.00
C LEU A 341 -2.64 -20.55 -3.86
N ASP A 342 -1.62 -21.11 -3.21
CA ASP A 342 -0.59 -21.85 -3.93
C ASP A 342 -1.11 -23.25 -4.29
N THR A 343 -0.98 -23.58 -5.57
CA THR A 343 -1.45 -24.85 -6.15
C THR A 343 -0.42 -25.42 -7.13
N PHE A 344 0.79 -24.87 -7.14
CA PHE A 344 1.84 -25.25 -8.07
C PHE A 344 2.77 -26.24 -7.38
N ASP A 345 2.99 -27.40 -7.99
CA ASP A 345 4.02 -28.31 -7.51
C ASP A 345 5.42 -27.71 -7.74
N PRO A 346 6.35 -27.86 -6.77
CA PRO A 346 7.76 -27.53 -6.97
C PRO A 346 8.33 -28.19 -8.23
N ILE A 347 9.15 -27.47 -9.00
CA ILE A 347 9.86 -28.08 -10.12
C ILE A 347 11.28 -28.44 -9.66
N VAL A 348 11.61 -29.73 -9.71
CA VAL A 348 12.94 -30.25 -9.40
C VAL A 348 13.54 -30.91 -10.65
N SER A 349 14.84 -30.72 -10.86
CA SER A 349 15.60 -31.44 -11.89
C SER A 349 16.93 -31.88 -11.32
N ILE A 350 17.34 -33.09 -11.68
CA ILE A 350 18.59 -33.71 -11.24
C ILE A 350 19.66 -33.31 -12.25
N THR A 351 20.72 -32.66 -11.79
CA THR A 351 21.89 -32.36 -12.63
C THR A 351 22.98 -33.40 -12.45
N GLU A 352 23.11 -33.95 -11.24
CA GLU A 352 23.91 -35.14 -10.92
C GLU A 352 23.16 -35.98 -9.88
N PRO A 353 23.23 -37.32 -9.94
CA PRO A 353 23.92 -38.12 -10.94
C PRO A 353 23.20 -38.11 -12.30
N ILE A 354 23.92 -38.45 -13.37
CA ILE A 354 23.33 -38.63 -14.72
C ILE A 354 22.66 -40.00 -14.85
N MET A 355 21.78 -40.13 -15.85
CA MET A 355 21.06 -41.38 -16.12
C MET A 355 22.01 -42.56 -16.39
N GLU A 356 21.74 -43.71 -15.76
CA GLU A 356 22.49 -44.96 -15.93
C GLU A 356 23.98 -44.83 -15.56
N SER A 357 24.32 -43.99 -14.58
CA SER A 357 25.67 -43.92 -14.04
C SER A 357 25.94 -45.05 -13.06
N ASP A 358 27.12 -45.66 -13.17
CA ASP A 358 27.58 -46.77 -12.35
C ASP A 358 28.40 -46.28 -11.14
N TYR A 359 28.15 -46.91 -9.99
CA TYR A 359 28.84 -46.65 -8.74
C TYR A 359 29.21 -47.96 -8.05
N GLU A 360 30.42 -48.03 -7.51
CA GLU A 360 30.92 -49.20 -6.81
C GLU A 360 30.61 -49.11 -5.30
N SER A 361 31.66 -49.10 -4.46
CA SER A 361 31.58 -49.03 -3.01
C SER A 361 31.19 -47.66 -2.47
N THR A 362 31.40 -46.58 -3.22
CA THR A 362 31.12 -45.20 -2.77
C THR A 362 29.76 -44.74 -3.28
N ALA A 363 28.91 -44.25 -2.37
CA ALA A 363 27.61 -43.70 -2.71
C ALA A 363 27.73 -42.46 -3.61
N PRO A 364 26.79 -42.25 -4.55
CA PRO A 364 26.82 -41.07 -5.41
C PRO A 364 26.55 -39.78 -4.63
N SER A 365 27.24 -38.71 -5.02
CA SER A 365 26.81 -37.36 -4.72
C SER A 365 25.68 -36.94 -5.65
N PHE A 366 24.88 -35.96 -5.23
CA PHE A 366 23.82 -35.38 -6.02
C PHE A 366 23.92 -33.87 -6.11
N ALA A 367 23.42 -33.34 -7.22
CA ALA A 367 23.19 -31.93 -7.45
C ALA A 367 21.84 -31.74 -8.15
N LEU A 368 21.09 -30.72 -7.73
CA LEU A 368 19.72 -30.45 -8.15
C LEU A 368 19.56 -29.00 -8.62
N THR A 369 18.51 -28.75 -9.39
CA THR A 369 17.92 -27.41 -9.54
C THR A 369 16.48 -27.45 -9.05
N ILE A 370 16.12 -26.51 -8.18
CA ILE A 370 14.78 -26.39 -7.61
C ILE A 370 14.22 -25.01 -7.99
N GLN A 371 13.04 -24.99 -8.59
CA GLN A 371 12.25 -23.78 -8.81
C GLN A 371 11.05 -23.81 -7.85
N GLU A 372 11.27 -23.24 -6.67
CA GLU A 372 10.29 -23.06 -5.60
C GLU A 372 10.78 -21.93 -4.68
N TYR A 373 9.89 -21.00 -4.30
CA TYR A 373 10.24 -19.87 -3.45
C TYR A 373 10.14 -20.20 -1.95
N LEU A 374 9.22 -21.10 -1.57
CA LEU A 374 8.88 -21.47 -0.19
C LEU A 374 9.05 -22.98 0.06
N VAL A 375 10.27 -23.49 -0.16
CA VAL A 375 10.58 -24.90 0.12
C VAL A 375 10.38 -25.21 1.61
N HIS A 376 9.54 -26.19 1.91
CA HIS A 376 9.23 -26.63 3.27
C HIS A 376 10.02 -27.89 3.66
N SER A 377 10.03 -28.91 2.79
CA SER A 377 10.77 -30.15 3.06
C SER A 377 11.35 -30.79 1.80
N GLN A 378 12.45 -31.55 1.97
CA GLN A 378 13.19 -32.17 0.88
C GLN A 378 13.66 -33.56 1.31
N TRP A 379 13.44 -34.58 0.49
CA TRP A 379 13.88 -35.94 0.76
C TRP A 379 14.12 -36.75 -0.52
N TYR A 380 14.89 -37.83 -0.42
CA TYR A 380 15.05 -38.80 -1.49
C TYR A 380 14.79 -40.22 -1.02
N THR A 381 14.57 -41.13 -1.97
CA THR A 381 14.37 -42.56 -1.76
C THR A 381 15.02 -43.36 -2.90
N LEU A 382 15.46 -44.59 -2.57
CA LEU A 382 15.93 -45.60 -3.54
C LEU A 382 15.00 -46.83 -3.58
N ASP A 383 13.98 -46.88 -2.71
CA ASP A 383 13.12 -48.05 -2.49
C ASP A 383 11.62 -47.75 -2.74
N GLY A 384 11.34 -46.73 -3.56
CA GLY A 384 9.97 -46.35 -3.91
C GLY A 384 9.21 -45.65 -2.78
N GLY A 385 9.93 -45.05 -1.82
CA GLY A 385 9.37 -44.26 -0.72
C GLY A 385 9.05 -45.07 0.54
N ILE A 386 9.54 -46.31 0.65
CA ILE A 386 9.45 -47.09 1.89
C ILE A 386 10.34 -46.43 2.95
N THR A 387 11.54 -46.01 2.55
CA THR A 387 12.50 -45.27 3.35
C THR A 387 12.82 -43.93 2.69
N ASN A 388 12.68 -42.85 3.46
CA ASN A 388 12.94 -41.48 3.02
C ASN A 388 14.11 -40.87 3.78
N TYR A 389 15.01 -40.21 3.06
CA TYR A 389 16.20 -39.55 3.60
C TYR A 389 16.10 -38.06 3.36
N THR A 390 16.01 -37.28 4.44
CA THR A 390 15.87 -35.82 4.36
C THR A 390 17.22 -35.15 4.07
N PHE A 391 17.19 -34.07 3.29
CA PHE A 391 18.37 -33.24 3.02
C PHE A 391 17.97 -31.76 2.98
N THR A 392 18.95 -30.87 2.86
CA THR A 392 18.73 -29.43 2.66
C THR A 392 19.68 -28.89 1.61
N GLY A 393 19.22 -27.87 0.88
CA GLY A 393 19.96 -27.28 -0.23
C GLY A 393 19.88 -28.12 -1.51
N VAL A 394 20.74 -27.80 -2.47
CA VAL A 394 20.69 -28.37 -3.83
C VAL A 394 21.83 -29.34 -4.13
N THR A 395 22.68 -29.65 -3.15
CA THR A 395 23.79 -30.58 -3.29
C THR A 395 23.96 -31.40 -2.03
N GLY A 396 24.38 -32.65 -2.17
CA GLY A 396 24.68 -33.52 -1.03
C GLY A 396 25.12 -34.90 -1.48
N ASP A 397 25.12 -35.84 -0.55
CA ASP A 397 25.49 -37.23 -0.80
C ASP A 397 24.32 -38.16 -0.50
N VAL A 398 24.14 -39.18 -1.34
CA VAL A 398 23.32 -40.33 -0.98
C VAL A 398 23.96 -41.00 0.23
N SER A 399 23.14 -41.41 1.20
CA SER A 399 23.62 -41.95 2.46
C SER A 399 24.50 -43.19 2.21
N GLN A 400 25.77 -43.10 2.58
CA GLN A 400 26.70 -44.23 2.44
C GLN A 400 26.19 -45.47 3.20
N ALA A 401 25.62 -45.29 4.39
CA ALA A 401 25.07 -46.40 5.16
C ALA A 401 23.86 -47.07 4.47
N LEU A 402 23.03 -46.30 3.75
CA LEU A 402 21.99 -46.87 2.91
C LEU A 402 22.63 -47.64 1.75
N TRP A 403 23.56 -47.00 1.04
CA TRP A 403 24.23 -47.56 -0.12
C TRP A 403 24.92 -48.89 0.19
N ASP A 404 25.66 -48.99 1.30
CA ASP A 404 26.36 -50.20 1.73
C ASP A 404 25.41 -51.40 1.91
N ASN A 405 24.15 -51.15 2.30
CA ASN A 405 23.14 -52.19 2.52
C ASN A 405 22.37 -52.58 1.26
N LEU A 406 22.52 -51.86 0.15
CA LEU A 406 21.92 -52.20 -1.13
C LEU A 406 22.65 -53.37 -1.79
N ALA A 407 21.89 -54.28 -2.41
CA ALA A 407 22.43 -55.29 -3.29
C ALA A 407 22.98 -54.65 -4.58
N PHE A 408 23.77 -55.39 -5.36
CA PHE A 408 24.15 -54.94 -6.70
C PHE A 408 22.92 -54.93 -7.61
N GLY A 409 22.81 -53.90 -8.45
CA GLY A 409 21.67 -53.71 -9.37
C GLY A 409 21.27 -52.25 -9.55
N ASP A 410 20.17 -52.04 -10.27
CA ASP A 410 19.66 -50.72 -10.64
C ASP A 410 18.67 -50.18 -9.61
N TYR A 411 18.78 -48.89 -9.31
CA TYR A 411 17.96 -48.19 -8.34
C TYR A 411 17.38 -46.90 -8.92
N ASN A 412 16.08 -46.69 -8.66
CA ASN A 412 15.39 -45.44 -8.96
C ASN A 412 15.63 -44.45 -7.82
N LEU A 413 16.65 -43.60 -7.97
CA LEU A 413 16.88 -42.49 -7.06
C LEU A 413 15.86 -41.38 -7.35
N THR A 414 14.86 -41.25 -6.48
CA THR A 414 13.81 -40.24 -6.61
C THR A 414 13.97 -39.18 -5.54
N PHE A 415 14.06 -37.92 -5.97
CA PHE A 415 14.04 -36.74 -5.11
C PHE A 415 12.64 -36.15 -5.08
N TYR A 416 12.22 -35.72 -3.89
CA TYR A 416 10.95 -35.05 -3.64
C TYR A 416 11.20 -33.72 -2.96
N ILE A 417 10.51 -32.69 -3.43
CA ILE A 417 10.49 -31.35 -2.85
C ILE A 417 9.04 -31.03 -2.52
N GLN A 418 8.79 -30.64 -1.27
CA GLN A 418 7.49 -30.16 -0.83
C GLN A 418 7.59 -28.67 -0.50
N ASP A 419 6.66 -27.87 -1.01
CA ASP A 419 6.50 -26.46 -0.63
C ASP A 419 5.72 -26.29 0.67
N LEU A 420 5.56 -25.04 1.10
CA LEU A 420 4.83 -24.68 2.31
C LEU A 420 3.32 -24.93 2.23
N ALA A 421 2.75 -24.96 1.02
CA ALA A 421 1.34 -25.29 0.79
C ALA A 421 1.08 -26.81 0.81
N GLY A 422 2.15 -27.61 0.77
CA GLY A 422 2.12 -29.06 0.78
C GLY A 422 2.09 -29.68 -0.61
N ASN A 423 2.24 -28.90 -1.69
CA ASN A 423 2.40 -29.43 -3.04
C ASN A 423 3.75 -30.14 -3.17
N VAL A 424 3.82 -31.19 -3.98
CA VAL A 424 5.00 -32.08 -4.02
C VAL A 424 5.47 -32.26 -5.45
N GLY A 425 6.66 -31.74 -5.72
CA GLY A 425 7.43 -32.00 -6.93
C GLY A 425 8.34 -33.21 -6.76
N SER A 426 8.60 -33.94 -7.84
CA SER A 426 9.60 -35.01 -7.84
C SER A 426 10.37 -35.15 -9.15
N ALA A 427 11.58 -35.70 -9.05
CA ALA A 427 12.40 -36.11 -10.18
C ALA A 427 13.10 -37.44 -9.86
N THR A 428 13.26 -38.28 -10.88
CA THR A 428 13.87 -39.61 -10.73
C THR A 428 15.02 -39.77 -11.72
N VAL A 429 16.10 -40.38 -11.26
CA VAL A 429 17.22 -40.87 -12.07
C VAL A 429 17.49 -42.34 -11.75
N VAL A 430 17.83 -43.12 -12.77
CA VAL A 430 18.26 -44.51 -12.60
C VAL A 430 19.77 -44.51 -12.43
N ILE A 431 20.26 -45.16 -11.37
CA ILE A 431 21.68 -45.37 -11.07
C ILE A 431 21.94 -46.85 -10.79
N SER A 432 23.18 -47.30 -11.00
CA SER A 432 23.52 -48.72 -10.85
C SER A 432 24.61 -48.90 -9.80
N LYS A 433 24.41 -49.90 -8.93
CA LYS A 433 25.44 -50.35 -7.97
C LYS A 433 26.13 -51.58 -8.52
N GLU A 434 27.42 -51.47 -8.80
CA GLU A 434 28.23 -52.53 -9.40
C GLU A 434 29.26 -53.11 -8.42
N GLU A 435 29.73 -54.32 -8.73
CA GLU A 435 30.82 -54.97 -8.01
C GLU A 435 32.15 -54.34 -8.43
N GLU A 436 33.04 -54.08 -7.47
CA GLU A 436 34.39 -53.57 -7.76
C GLU A 436 35.11 -54.59 -8.67
N PRO A 437 35.66 -54.18 -9.83
CA PRO A 437 36.29 -55.11 -10.74
C PRO A 437 37.47 -55.82 -10.03
N GLU A 438 37.51 -57.16 -10.13
CA GLU A 438 38.65 -57.91 -9.58
C GLU A 438 39.96 -57.33 -10.13
N PRO A 439 40.99 -57.11 -9.28
CA PRO A 439 42.25 -56.55 -9.73
C PRO A 439 42.82 -57.43 -10.84
N GLU A 440 43.15 -56.83 -11.99
CA GLU A 440 43.76 -57.56 -13.09
C GLU A 440 44.95 -58.38 -12.56
N PRO A 441 45.06 -59.68 -12.91
CA PRO A 441 46.16 -60.50 -12.43
C PRO A 441 47.48 -59.83 -12.84
N GLU A 442 48.37 -59.59 -11.88
CA GLU A 442 49.67 -58.98 -12.13
C GLU A 442 50.31 -59.64 -13.37
N PRO A 443 50.86 -58.86 -14.32
CA PRO A 443 51.46 -59.43 -15.51
C PRO A 443 52.55 -60.40 -15.08
N GLN A 444 52.32 -61.70 -15.32
CA GLN A 444 53.34 -62.71 -15.10
C GLN A 444 54.50 -62.41 -16.06
N ILE A 445 55.55 -61.78 -15.54
CA ILE A 445 56.80 -61.61 -16.26
C ILE A 445 57.28 -63.03 -16.60
N PRO A 446 57.40 -63.40 -17.89
CA PRO A 446 57.93 -64.72 -18.23
C PRO A 446 59.35 -64.82 -17.67
N LEU A 447 59.60 -65.78 -16.78
CA LEU A 447 60.94 -66.04 -16.20
C LEU A 447 62.07 -66.18 -17.26
N GLY A 448 61.72 -66.33 -18.54
CA GLY A 448 62.65 -66.39 -19.67
C GLY A 448 63.45 -65.11 -19.95
N SER A 449 63.06 -63.93 -19.43
CA SER A 449 63.78 -62.67 -19.67
C SER A 449 64.96 -62.42 -18.71
N PHE A 450 65.11 -63.22 -17.64
CA PHE A 450 66.28 -63.14 -16.73
C PHE A 450 67.51 -63.94 -17.19
N TYR A 451 67.36 -64.89 -18.11
CA TYR A 451 68.50 -65.71 -18.56
C TYR A 451 69.41 -65.00 -19.58
N LEU A 452 68.88 -64.08 -20.39
CA LEU A 452 69.69 -63.36 -21.37
C LEU A 452 70.82 -62.51 -20.73
N PRO A 453 70.57 -61.66 -19.72
CA PRO A 453 71.63 -60.86 -19.12
C PRO A 453 72.65 -61.73 -18.34
N VAL A 454 72.22 -62.83 -17.70
CA VAL A 454 73.12 -63.75 -16.98
C VAL A 454 74.05 -64.50 -17.94
N ILE A 455 73.55 -64.94 -19.10
CA ILE A 455 74.37 -65.59 -20.13
C ILE A 455 75.37 -64.60 -20.75
N VAL A 456 74.95 -63.36 -21.04
CA VAL A 456 75.83 -62.32 -21.60
C VAL A 456 76.94 -61.94 -20.61
N VAL A 457 76.62 -61.77 -19.33
CA VAL A 457 77.62 -61.50 -18.27
C VAL A 457 78.61 -62.67 -18.13
N SER A 458 78.13 -63.92 -18.20
CA SER A 458 78.97 -65.11 -18.14
C SER A 458 79.96 -65.20 -19.32
N ILE A 459 79.52 -64.84 -20.53
CA ILE A 459 80.37 -64.79 -21.74
C ILE A 459 81.40 -63.66 -21.65
N ILE A 460 81.02 -62.48 -21.14
CA ILE A 460 81.95 -61.35 -20.96
C ILE A 460 83.04 -61.69 -19.92
N ILE A 461 82.69 -62.34 -18.81
CA ILE A 461 83.65 -62.79 -17.80
C ILE A 461 84.61 -63.83 -18.39
N ALA A 462 84.12 -64.80 -19.16
CA ALA A 462 84.97 -65.78 -19.84
C ALA A 462 85.95 -65.13 -20.84
N LEU A 463 85.49 -64.14 -21.62
CA LEU A 463 86.33 -63.39 -22.56
C LEU A 463 87.39 -62.51 -21.85
N LEU A 464 87.05 -61.93 -20.70
CA LEU A 464 88.01 -61.18 -19.88
C LEU A 464 89.08 -62.07 -19.25
N ILE A 465 88.71 -63.29 -18.83
CA ILE A 465 89.67 -64.30 -18.32
C ILE A 465 90.60 -64.77 -19.45
N LEU A 466 90.08 -65.00 -20.66
CA LEU A 466 90.90 -65.34 -21.84
C LEU A 466 91.85 -64.20 -22.24
N ARG A 467 91.42 -62.94 -22.16
CA ARG A 467 92.28 -61.77 -22.46
C ARG A 467 93.42 -61.60 -21.45
N LYS A 468 93.26 -62.05 -20.20
CA LYS A 468 94.31 -61.99 -19.18
C LYS A 468 95.38 -63.08 -19.35
N LYS A 469 95.08 -64.16 -20.08
CA LYS A 469 96.02 -65.27 -20.33
C LYS A 469 96.98 -65.04 -21.51
N TYR A 470 96.79 -63.98 -22.30
CA TYR A 470 97.62 -63.62 -23.47
C TYR A 470 98.39 -62.29 -23.33
N LYS A 471 98.49 -61.71 -22.12
CA LYS A 471 99.34 -60.54 -21.81
C LYS A 471 100.47 -60.91 -20.87
N PHE A 472 101.39 -61.75 -21.33
CA PHE A 472 102.79 -61.82 -20.89
C PHE A 472 103.56 -62.50 -22.03
N GLU A 473 103.99 -61.70 -23.02
CA GLU A 473 105.12 -61.96 -23.92
C GLU A 473 105.37 -60.72 -24.81
N LEU A 474 105.88 -59.68 -24.17
CA LEU A 474 107.08 -58.92 -24.56
C LEU A 474 107.58 -58.18 -23.31
#